data_AF-A0A7S0ZDY5-F1
#
_entry.id   AF-A0A7S0ZDY5-F1
#
_cell.length_a   1.000
_cell.length_b   1.000
_cell.length_c   1.000
_cell.angle_alpha   90.00
_cell.angle_beta   90.00
_cell.angle_gamma   90.00
#
_symmetry.space_group_name_H-M   'P 1'
#
loop_
_entity.id
_entity.type
_entity.pdbx_description
1 polymer ?
#
loop_
_entity_poly.entity_id
_entity_poly.type
_entity_poly.pdbx_seq_one_letter_code
_entity_poly.pdbx_strand_id
1 'polypeptide(L)'
;MNGSSLLDMSGKDRKAKSKYEKWVRAFSIGEDDEVAECMNEIESDLITAQKVGYGSNLELISALESVLVCLLGHRMEDVRENAVVLLNVLYDGHDLQLRESLSVQIASADETKIELFIPVRDRIDETQSPLSESQVAKLCVKVFGPSKDLNSPPRWTNYPVDFKANAPVGVLCFIGEFPRSGFYDWTLSGVDSTGNSILETYFDHRRYRGRIIVQPSGIREDFFMEAPVEQVGAAWNDSTGQLEERGTFDSVLGLLPELKLRGITGLYLMGALEHSIGQEDNSPMSVADRARPDSLLGGPSGFSHLVTEMRRLGIKPII
;
A
#
# COMPACT_ATOMS: atom_id res chain seq x y z
N MET A 1 -29.36 -28.33 23.17
CA MET A 1 -28.89 -28.88 21.88
C MET A 1 -29.75 -28.31 20.77
N ASN A 2 -29.36 -27.16 20.22
CA ASN A 2 -29.95 -26.64 18.99
C ASN A 2 -28.84 -26.67 17.93
N GLY A 3 -28.84 -27.73 17.13
CA GLY A 3 -28.02 -27.80 15.93
C GLY A 3 -28.59 -26.82 14.90
N SER A 4 -28.03 -25.62 14.87
CA SER A 4 -28.21 -24.71 13.74
C SER A 4 -27.45 -25.29 12.55
N SER A 5 -28.20 -25.76 11.58
CA SER A 5 -27.68 -26.40 10.37
C SER A 5 -26.86 -25.38 9.56
N LEU A 6 -25.61 -25.78 9.30
CA LEU A 6 -24.54 -25.14 8.53
C LEU A 6 -24.83 -25.16 7.01
N LEU A 7 -26.07 -24.93 6.59
CA LEU A 7 -26.50 -25.14 5.21
C LEU A 7 -27.49 -24.05 4.75
N ASP A 8 -26.95 -22.89 4.42
CA ASP A 8 -27.38 -22.21 3.18
C ASP A 8 -26.26 -21.32 2.63
N MET A 9 -25.11 -21.93 2.29
CA MET A 9 -24.08 -21.27 1.50
C MET A 9 -24.62 -21.06 0.08
N SER A 10 -24.61 -19.81 -0.39
CA SER A 10 -25.08 -19.45 -1.72
C SER A 10 -24.25 -20.19 -2.80
N GLY A 11 -24.80 -20.33 -4.01
CA GLY A 11 -24.09 -21.00 -5.11
C GLY A 11 -22.73 -20.39 -5.45
N LYS A 12 -22.53 -19.10 -5.16
CA LYS A 12 -21.25 -18.40 -5.32
C LYS A 12 -20.23 -18.83 -4.26
N ASP A 13 -20.65 -18.93 -3.01
CA ASP A 13 -19.79 -19.28 -1.88
C ASP A 13 -19.27 -20.72 -2.02
N ARG A 14 -20.12 -21.63 -2.51
CA ARG A 14 -19.69 -23.02 -2.81
C ARG A 14 -18.62 -23.08 -3.89
N LYS A 15 -18.72 -22.22 -4.92
CA LYS A 15 -17.73 -22.17 -6.01
C LYS A 15 -16.39 -21.60 -5.53
N ALA A 16 -16.41 -20.51 -4.75
CA ALA A 16 -15.20 -19.93 -4.17
C ALA A 16 -14.46 -20.92 -3.25
N LYS A 17 -15.20 -21.60 -2.36
CA LYS A 17 -14.65 -22.64 -1.49
C LYS A 17 -14.04 -23.80 -2.27
N SER A 18 -14.72 -24.29 -3.31
CA SER A 18 -14.20 -25.37 -4.15
C SER A 18 -12.90 -24.98 -4.86
N LYS A 19 -12.79 -23.73 -5.31
CA LYS A 19 -11.55 -23.20 -5.90
C LYS A 19 -10.43 -23.13 -4.87
N TYR A 20 -10.71 -22.58 -3.68
CA TYR A 20 -9.75 -22.52 -2.58
C TYR A 20 -9.19 -23.90 -2.22
N GLU A 21 -10.06 -24.90 -2.07
CA GLU A 21 -9.65 -26.29 -1.77
C GLU A 21 -8.79 -26.88 -2.89
N LYS A 22 -9.13 -26.60 -4.17
CA LYS A 22 -8.31 -27.00 -5.33
C LYS A 22 -6.91 -26.39 -5.23
N TRP A 23 -6.81 -25.08 -5.01
CA TRP A 23 -5.53 -24.38 -4.94
C TRP A 23 -4.67 -24.90 -3.78
N VAL A 24 -5.23 -24.98 -2.57
CA VAL A 24 -4.51 -25.49 -1.40
C VAL A 24 -3.94 -26.89 -1.66
N ARG A 25 -4.72 -27.77 -2.29
CA ARG A 25 -4.25 -29.11 -2.66
C ARG A 25 -3.09 -29.05 -3.64
N ALA A 26 -3.21 -28.28 -4.72
CA ALA A 26 -2.17 -28.16 -5.74
C ALA A 26 -0.85 -27.63 -5.16
N PHE A 27 -0.89 -26.58 -4.32
CA PHE A 27 0.33 -26.04 -3.71
C PHE A 27 0.89 -26.88 -2.55
N SER A 28 0.12 -27.82 -1.99
CA SER A 28 0.61 -28.68 -0.92
C SER A 28 1.28 -29.96 -1.43
N ILE A 29 0.68 -30.59 -2.44
CA ILE A 29 1.07 -31.93 -2.90
C ILE A 29 1.15 -32.07 -4.43
N GLY A 30 0.86 -31.00 -5.18
CA GLY A 30 0.85 -31.02 -6.64
C GLY A 30 2.26 -31.04 -7.23
N GLU A 31 2.33 -31.51 -8.46
CA GLU A 31 3.52 -31.43 -9.32
C GLU A 31 3.66 -30.03 -9.91
N ASP A 32 4.86 -29.69 -10.41
CA ASP A 32 5.19 -28.34 -10.88
C ASP A 32 4.22 -27.81 -11.97
N ASP A 33 3.75 -28.68 -12.88
CA ASP A 33 2.78 -28.30 -13.91
C ASP A 33 1.40 -27.94 -13.31
N GLU A 34 0.95 -28.69 -12.29
CA GLU A 34 -0.32 -28.41 -11.60
C GLU A 34 -0.26 -27.10 -10.81
N VAL A 35 0.91 -26.84 -10.20
CA VAL A 35 1.22 -25.59 -9.50
C VAL A 35 1.17 -24.40 -10.47
N ALA A 36 1.83 -24.52 -11.63
CA ALA A 36 1.82 -23.49 -12.66
C ALA A 36 0.41 -23.22 -13.21
N GLU A 37 -0.38 -24.27 -13.47
CA GLU A 37 -1.78 -24.12 -13.89
C GLU A 37 -2.62 -23.39 -12.83
N CYS A 38 -2.46 -23.74 -11.56
CA CYS A 38 -3.18 -23.09 -10.47
C CYS A 38 -2.78 -21.62 -10.30
N MET A 39 -1.49 -21.27 -10.47
CA MET A 39 -1.05 -19.88 -10.47
C MET A 39 -1.72 -19.06 -11.58
N ASN A 40 -1.79 -19.60 -12.80
CA ASN A 40 -2.48 -18.94 -13.92
C ASN A 40 -3.98 -18.80 -13.66
N GLU A 41 -4.61 -19.79 -13.03
CA GLU A 41 -6.03 -19.69 -12.63
C GLU A 41 -6.25 -18.58 -11.61
N ILE A 42 -5.40 -18.48 -10.58
CA ILE A 42 -5.46 -17.43 -9.56
C ILE A 42 -5.33 -16.04 -10.20
N GLU A 43 -4.36 -15.84 -11.09
CA GLU A 43 -4.20 -14.58 -11.83
C GLU A 43 -5.45 -14.24 -12.65
N SER A 44 -5.97 -15.20 -13.42
CA SER A 44 -7.18 -15.01 -14.23
C SER A 44 -8.40 -14.66 -13.38
N ASP A 45 -8.58 -15.33 -12.24
CA ASP A 45 -9.68 -15.05 -11.31
C ASP A 45 -9.54 -13.66 -10.68
N LEU A 46 -8.32 -13.24 -10.34
CA LEU A 46 -8.03 -11.92 -9.82
C LEU A 46 -8.39 -10.83 -10.83
N ILE A 47 -7.91 -10.93 -12.07
CA ILE A 47 -8.25 -9.99 -13.16
C ILE A 47 -9.76 -9.95 -13.41
N THR A 48 -10.42 -11.10 -13.34
CA THR A 48 -11.88 -11.17 -13.51
C THR A 48 -12.60 -10.46 -12.37
N ALA A 49 -12.17 -10.68 -11.13
CA ALA A 49 -12.75 -10.03 -9.97
C ALA A 49 -12.55 -8.50 -10.00
N GLN A 50 -11.42 -8.00 -10.50
CA GLN A 50 -11.18 -6.58 -10.71
C GLN A 50 -12.16 -5.98 -11.73
N LYS A 51 -12.40 -6.66 -12.86
CA LYS A 51 -13.31 -6.17 -13.91
C LYS A 51 -14.77 -6.10 -13.45
N VAL A 52 -15.22 -7.06 -12.65
CA VAL A 52 -16.59 -7.08 -12.10
C VAL A 52 -16.71 -6.20 -10.84
N GLY A 53 -15.58 -5.89 -10.21
CA GLY A 53 -15.47 -5.18 -8.94
C GLY A 53 -15.50 -6.13 -7.74
N TYR A 54 -14.58 -5.93 -6.79
CA TYR A 54 -14.38 -6.83 -5.64
C TYR A 54 -15.64 -7.03 -4.78
N GLY A 55 -16.46 -5.99 -4.61
CA GLY A 55 -17.71 -6.09 -3.84
C GLY A 55 -18.72 -7.09 -4.41
N SER A 56 -18.58 -7.51 -5.67
CA SER A 56 -19.46 -8.50 -6.29
C SER A 56 -19.13 -9.96 -5.91
N ASN A 57 -17.95 -10.21 -5.33
CA ASN A 57 -17.44 -11.55 -5.05
C ASN A 57 -16.44 -11.58 -3.87
N LEU A 58 -16.87 -11.10 -2.70
CA LEU A 58 -16.04 -11.00 -1.50
C LEU A 58 -15.41 -12.34 -1.07
N GLU A 59 -16.16 -13.44 -1.20
CA GLU A 59 -15.66 -14.79 -0.85
C GLU A 59 -14.49 -15.23 -1.74
N LEU A 60 -14.55 -14.95 -3.05
CA LEU A 60 -13.44 -15.23 -3.95
C LEU A 60 -12.22 -14.36 -3.58
N ILE A 61 -12.44 -13.09 -3.26
CA ILE A 61 -11.36 -12.17 -2.86
C ILE A 61 -10.69 -12.65 -1.57
N SER A 62 -11.48 -13.04 -0.56
CA SER A 62 -10.95 -13.60 0.69
C SER A 62 -10.17 -14.90 0.46
N ALA A 63 -10.66 -15.77 -0.43
CA ALA A 63 -9.97 -16.99 -0.81
C ALA A 63 -8.64 -16.72 -1.55
N LEU A 64 -8.63 -15.77 -2.49
CA LEU A 64 -7.43 -15.33 -3.21
C LEU A 64 -6.40 -14.74 -2.25
N GLU A 65 -6.81 -13.83 -1.37
CA GLU A 65 -5.93 -13.24 -0.35
C GLU A 65 -5.32 -14.32 0.54
N SER A 66 -6.17 -15.20 1.09
CA SER A 66 -5.75 -16.25 2.03
C SER A 66 -4.74 -17.20 1.40
N VAL A 67 -4.98 -17.65 0.16
CA VAL A 67 -4.04 -18.55 -0.51
C VAL A 67 -2.74 -17.83 -0.83
N LEU A 68 -2.79 -16.61 -1.38
CA LEU A 68 -1.60 -15.85 -1.77
C LEU A 68 -0.71 -15.52 -0.56
N VAL A 69 -1.29 -15.17 0.59
CA VAL A 69 -0.55 -14.96 1.85
C VAL A 69 0.15 -16.25 2.28
N CYS A 70 -0.52 -17.41 2.20
CA CYS A 70 0.11 -18.69 2.49
C CYS A 70 1.29 -19.00 1.55
N LEU A 71 1.18 -18.61 0.28
CA LEU A 71 2.20 -18.88 -0.74
C LEU A 71 3.48 -18.06 -0.57
N LEU A 72 3.49 -17.02 0.27
CA LEU A 72 4.71 -16.28 0.62
C LEU A 72 5.79 -17.17 1.27
N GLY A 73 5.37 -18.27 1.93
CA GLY A 73 6.26 -19.26 2.52
C GLY A 73 6.47 -20.52 1.67
N HIS A 74 6.04 -20.53 0.40
CA HIS A 74 6.09 -21.72 -0.45
C HIS A 74 7.53 -22.15 -0.79
N ARG A 75 7.75 -23.44 -1.04
CA ARG A 75 9.09 -23.99 -1.32
C ARG A 75 9.71 -23.49 -2.63
N MET A 76 8.88 -23.31 -3.66
CA MET A 76 9.31 -22.83 -4.99
C MET A 76 9.42 -21.31 -5.00
N GLU A 77 10.54 -20.78 -5.51
CA GLU A 77 10.83 -19.35 -5.57
C GLU A 77 9.84 -18.59 -6.45
N ASP A 78 9.62 -19.06 -7.68
CA ASP A 78 8.67 -18.45 -8.63
C ASP A 78 7.26 -18.31 -8.06
N VAL A 79 6.82 -19.27 -7.23
CA VAL A 79 5.50 -19.22 -6.56
C VAL A 79 5.48 -18.10 -5.51
N ARG A 80 6.55 -17.95 -4.73
CA ARG A 80 6.64 -16.86 -3.74
C ARG A 80 6.67 -15.51 -4.43
N GLU A 81 7.46 -15.36 -5.48
CA GLU A 81 7.57 -14.12 -6.25
C GLU A 81 6.24 -13.72 -6.89
N ASN A 82 5.58 -14.67 -7.56
CA ASN A 82 4.27 -14.43 -8.15
C ASN A 82 3.21 -14.13 -7.08
N ALA A 83 3.27 -14.77 -5.91
CA ALA A 83 2.36 -14.47 -4.82
C ALA A 83 2.51 -13.02 -4.32
N VAL A 84 3.74 -12.51 -4.23
CA VAL A 84 3.99 -11.08 -3.90
C VAL A 84 3.38 -10.16 -4.94
N VAL A 85 3.60 -10.44 -6.24
CA VAL A 85 3.06 -9.62 -7.33
C VAL A 85 1.52 -9.63 -7.32
N LEU A 86 0.91 -10.81 -7.18
CA LEU A 86 -0.54 -10.96 -7.17
C LEU A 86 -1.19 -10.35 -5.92
N LEU A 87 -0.52 -10.35 -4.77
CA LEU A 87 -0.98 -9.61 -3.59
C LEU A 87 -0.95 -8.10 -3.82
N ASN A 88 0.11 -7.56 -4.44
CA ASN A 88 0.14 -6.14 -4.80
C ASN A 88 -1.00 -5.80 -5.76
N VAL A 89 -1.23 -6.61 -6.79
CA VAL A 89 -2.35 -6.44 -7.74
C VAL A 89 -3.71 -6.52 -7.04
N LEU A 90 -3.84 -7.43 -6.07
CA LEU A 90 -5.03 -7.55 -5.25
C LEU A 90 -5.29 -6.26 -4.47
N TYR A 91 -4.32 -5.77 -3.71
CA TYR A 91 -4.48 -4.57 -2.86
C TYR A 91 -4.54 -3.27 -3.65
N ASP A 92 -3.78 -3.15 -4.74
CA ASP A 92 -3.83 -2.00 -5.64
C ASP A 92 -5.18 -1.92 -6.38
N GLY A 93 -5.87 -3.04 -6.60
CA GLY A 93 -7.16 -3.05 -7.29
C GLY A 93 -7.05 -2.87 -8.82
N HIS A 94 -5.85 -3.03 -9.38
CA HIS A 94 -5.59 -3.04 -10.82
C HIS A 94 -4.38 -3.92 -11.17
N ASP A 95 -4.18 -4.18 -12.46
CA ASP A 95 -3.21 -5.13 -13.00
C ASP A 95 -1.87 -4.53 -13.46
N LEU A 96 -1.62 -3.24 -13.20
CA LEU A 96 -0.43 -2.56 -13.75
C LEU A 96 0.90 -3.22 -13.35
N GLN A 97 0.97 -3.84 -12.17
CA GLN A 97 2.16 -4.50 -11.64
C GLN A 97 2.40 -5.92 -12.18
N LEU A 98 1.44 -6.54 -12.89
CA LEU A 98 1.61 -7.89 -13.44
C LEU A 98 2.78 -7.99 -14.42
N ARG A 99 3.08 -6.90 -15.13
CA ARG A 99 4.18 -6.91 -16.11
C ARG A 99 5.51 -6.52 -15.49
N GLU A 100 5.52 -5.49 -14.63
CA GLU A 100 6.73 -4.97 -14.00
C GLU A 100 6.37 -4.04 -12.83
N SER A 101 7.32 -3.81 -11.93
CA SER A 101 7.19 -2.82 -10.86
C SER A 101 7.01 -1.40 -11.39
N LEU A 102 6.26 -0.58 -10.63
CA LEU A 102 5.98 0.81 -10.99
C LEU A 102 7.11 1.73 -10.56
N SER A 103 7.53 2.64 -11.43
CA SER A 103 8.45 3.71 -11.05
C SER A 103 7.76 4.68 -10.08
N VAL A 104 8.43 4.98 -8.97
CA VAL A 104 7.86 5.79 -7.88
C VAL A 104 8.30 7.26 -7.99
N GLN A 105 7.33 8.16 -7.83
CA GLN A 105 7.53 9.58 -7.56
C GLN A 105 6.92 9.92 -6.19
N ILE A 106 7.55 10.82 -5.44
CA ILE A 106 7.04 11.29 -4.14
C ILE A 106 6.50 12.70 -4.33
N ALA A 107 5.30 12.92 -3.81
CA ALA A 107 4.64 14.22 -3.79
C ALA A 107 3.96 14.46 -2.45
N SER A 108 3.46 15.67 -2.26
CA SER A 108 2.78 16.10 -1.04
C SER A 108 1.35 16.53 -1.41
N ALA A 109 0.37 16.34 -0.51
CA ALA A 109 -1.04 16.61 -0.83
C ALA A 109 -1.36 18.10 -1.11
N ASP A 110 -0.48 19.01 -0.68
CA ASP A 110 -0.49 20.44 -0.97
C ASP A 110 0.18 20.83 -2.30
N GLU A 111 0.82 19.88 -2.99
CA GLU A 111 1.30 20.10 -4.35
C GLU A 111 0.07 20.20 -5.29
N THR A 112 -0.21 21.41 -5.77
CA THR A 112 -1.38 21.71 -6.61
C THR A 112 -1.22 21.25 -8.05
N LYS A 113 -0.01 20.86 -8.44
CA LYS A 113 0.33 20.51 -9.81
C LYS A 113 1.52 19.56 -9.84
N ILE A 114 1.26 18.30 -10.17
CA ILE A 114 2.32 17.36 -10.57
C ILE A 114 2.43 17.36 -12.09
N GLU A 115 3.65 17.59 -12.55
CA GLU A 115 4.02 17.48 -13.94
C GLU A 115 4.55 16.08 -14.22
N LEU A 116 3.80 15.30 -14.98
CA LEU A 116 4.27 14.03 -15.53
C LEU A 116 4.78 14.27 -16.94
N PHE A 117 6.08 14.08 -17.13
CA PHE A 117 6.69 14.04 -18.45
C PHE A 117 6.99 12.60 -18.86
N ILE A 118 6.33 12.13 -19.91
CA ILE A 118 6.45 10.78 -20.45
C ILE A 118 7.22 10.88 -21.77
N PRO A 119 8.53 10.59 -21.77
CA PRO A 119 9.31 10.68 -23.00
C PRO A 119 8.87 9.60 -23.99
N VAL A 120 8.77 10.00 -25.26
CA VAL A 120 8.76 9.04 -26.37
C VAL A 120 10.12 8.34 -26.40
N ARG A 121 10.21 7.10 -26.90
CA ARG A 121 11.49 6.37 -26.98
C ARG A 121 12.56 7.26 -27.63
N ASP A 122 13.79 7.18 -27.12
CA ASP A 122 14.96 7.94 -27.63
C ASP A 122 15.29 7.62 -29.10
N ARG A 123 14.68 6.56 -29.64
CA ARG A 123 14.68 6.18 -31.05
C ARG A 123 13.29 6.35 -31.64
N ILE A 124 12.93 7.57 -31.98
CA ILE A 124 12.22 7.73 -33.25
C ILE A 124 13.28 7.31 -34.26
N ASP A 125 13.26 6.06 -34.74
CA ASP A 125 13.97 5.73 -35.98
C ASP A 125 13.62 6.85 -36.96
N GLU A 126 14.57 7.41 -37.72
CA GLU A 126 14.26 8.50 -38.67
C GLU A 126 13.14 8.15 -39.67
N THR A 127 12.76 6.87 -39.72
CA THR A 127 11.65 6.30 -40.49
C THR A 127 10.29 6.29 -39.77
N GLN A 128 10.23 6.42 -38.45
CA GLN A 128 8.98 6.55 -37.70
C GLN A 128 8.52 8.00 -37.71
N SER A 129 7.36 8.25 -38.32
CA SER A 129 6.72 9.56 -38.23
C SER A 129 6.42 9.91 -36.76
N PRO A 130 6.58 11.18 -36.37
CA PRO A 130 6.16 11.63 -35.05
C PRO A 130 4.66 11.39 -34.87
N LEU A 131 4.21 11.31 -33.61
CA LEU A 131 2.79 11.24 -33.28
C LEU A 131 2.04 12.40 -33.97
N SER A 132 1.01 12.07 -34.74
CA SER A 132 0.14 13.09 -35.34
C SER A 132 -0.69 13.78 -34.26
N GLU A 133 -1.11 15.02 -34.51
CA GLU A 133 -2.03 15.74 -33.61
C GLU A 133 -3.31 14.92 -33.32
N SER A 134 -3.80 14.18 -34.32
CA SER A 134 -4.96 13.29 -34.18
C SER A 134 -4.70 12.05 -33.32
N GLN A 135 -3.45 11.61 -33.19
CA GLN A 135 -3.06 10.54 -32.27
C GLN A 135 -2.87 11.09 -30.86
N VAL A 136 -2.21 12.24 -30.72
CA VAL A 136 -2.04 12.94 -29.44
C VAL A 136 -3.39 13.24 -28.79
N ALA A 137 -4.37 13.72 -29.56
CA ALA A 137 -5.71 14.00 -29.07
C ALA A 137 -6.47 12.77 -28.51
N LYS A 138 -6.00 11.55 -28.80
CA LYS A 138 -6.54 10.29 -28.28
C LYS A 138 -5.78 9.77 -27.07
N LEU A 139 -4.67 10.41 -26.71
CA LEU A 139 -3.90 10.07 -25.52
C LEU A 139 -4.53 10.73 -24.29
N CYS A 140 -4.52 10.00 -23.18
CA CYS A 140 -4.82 10.54 -21.85
C CYS A 140 -3.98 9.83 -20.80
N VAL A 141 -3.66 10.50 -19.70
CA VAL A 141 -3.14 9.82 -18.50
C VAL A 141 -4.33 9.40 -17.66
N LYS A 142 -4.41 8.11 -17.35
CA LYS A 142 -5.35 7.57 -16.39
C LYS A 142 -4.65 7.46 -15.05
N VAL A 143 -5.24 8.02 -14.00
CA VAL A 143 -4.76 7.91 -12.62
C VAL A 143 -5.79 7.12 -11.81
N PHE A 144 -5.33 6.05 -11.18
CA PHE A 144 -6.07 5.27 -10.20
C PHE A 144 -5.62 5.68 -8.81
N GLY A 145 -6.58 5.99 -7.94
CA GLY A 145 -6.22 6.29 -6.57
C GLY A 145 -7.43 6.64 -5.70
N PRO A 146 -7.16 7.03 -4.45
CA PRO A 146 -8.16 7.42 -3.48
C PRO A 146 -9.09 8.54 -3.98
N SER A 147 -10.34 8.50 -3.53
CA SER A 147 -11.30 9.58 -3.75
C SER A 147 -11.32 10.57 -2.58
N LYS A 148 -11.97 11.73 -2.76
CA LYS A 148 -12.23 12.70 -1.67
C LYS A 148 -13.06 12.09 -0.53
N ASP A 149 -13.96 11.17 -0.84
CA ASP A 149 -14.72 10.44 0.16
C ASP A 149 -13.89 9.27 0.71
N LEU A 150 -13.79 9.21 2.04
CA LEU A 150 -13.06 8.19 2.79
C LEU A 150 -13.63 6.79 2.57
N ASN A 151 -14.95 6.68 2.38
CA ASN A 151 -15.64 5.40 2.24
C ASN A 151 -15.81 4.97 0.78
N SER A 152 -15.51 5.85 -0.17
CA SER A 152 -15.61 5.53 -1.58
C SER A 152 -14.38 4.74 -2.05
N PRO A 153 -14.57 3.69 -2.88
CA PRO A 153 -13.46 2.91 -3.40
C PRO A 153 -12.57 3.76 -4.32
N PRO A 154 -11.29 3.38 -4.48
CA PRO A 154 -10.42 3.99 -5.47
C PRO A 154 -11.00 3.89 -6.89
N ARG A 155 -10.67 4.86 -7.75
CA ARG A 155 -11.22 4.92 -9.10
C ARG A 155 -10.24 5.50 -10.11
N TRP A 156 -10.46 5.15 -11.37
CA TRP A 156 -9.77 5.75 -12.51
C TRP A 156 -10.31 7.15 -12.82
N THR A 157 -9.40 8.10 -12.98
CA THR A 157 -9.67 9.47 -13.43
C THR A 157 -8.79 9.76 -14.65
N ASN A 158 -9.36 10.39 -15.68
CA ASN A 158 -8.63 10.70 -16.91
C ASN A 158 -8.16 12.15 -16.89
N TYR A 159 -6.91 12.36 -17.28
CA TYR A 159 -6.27 13.66 -17.41
C TYR A 159 -5.85 13.88 -18.87
N PRO A 160 -6.15 15.06 -19.43
CA PRO A 160 -5.69 15.41 -20.76
C PRO A 160 -4.18 15.53 -20.79
N VAL A 161 -3.61 15.37 -21.98
CA VAL A 161 -2.17 15.49 -22.19
C VAL A 161 -1.85 16.48 -23.30
N ASP A 162 -0.71 17.12 -23.17
CA ASP A 162 -0.13 18.00 -24.17
C ASP A 162 1.10 17.33 -24.79
N PHE A 163 1.26 17.43 -26.11
CA PHE A 163 2.46 16.91 -26.76
C PHE A 163 3.56 17.97 -26.79
N LYS A 164 4.73 17.59 -26.29
CA LYS A 164 5.93 18.41 -26.34
C LYS A 164 6.80 17.97 -27.51
N ALA A 165 6.76 18.74 -28.59
CA ALA A 165 7.53 18.48 -29.81
C ALA A 165 9.02 18.85 -29.69
N ASN A 166 9.41 19.65 -28.69
CA ASN A 166 10.79 20.07 -28.46
C ASN A 166 11.52 19.09 -27.54
N ALA A 167 12.80 18.83 -27.80
CA ALA A 167 13.62 17.90 -27.01
C ALA A 167 13.62 18.25 -25.50
N PRO A 168 13.42 17.26 -24.59
CA PRO A 168 13.04 15.88 -24.89
C PRO A 168 11.60 15.78 -25.42
N VAL A 169 11.40 15.02 -26.50
CA VAL A 169 10.10 14.80 -27.13
C VAL A 169 9.27 13.88 -26.24
N GLY A 170 8.03 14.27 -25.94
CA GLY A 170 7.22 13.50 -25.01
C GLY A 170 5.80 14.01 -24.85
N VAL A 171 5.11 13.39 -23.92
CA VAL A 171 3.76 13.74 -23.52
C VAL A 171 3.83 14.35 -22.12
N LEU A 172 3.19 15.51 -21.97
CA LEU A 172 3.10 16.25 -20.74
C LEU A 172 1.70 16.12 -20.16
N CYS A 173 1.59 15.77 -18.90
CA CYS A 173 0.32 15.73 -18.19
C CYS A 173 0.44 16.51 -16.90
N PHE A 174 -0.57 17.34 -16.62
CA PHE A 174 -0.70 18.03 -15.36
C PHE A 174 -1.78 17.36 -14.53
N ILE A 175 -1.35 16.66 -13.48
CA ILE A 175 -2.25 16.16 -12.46
C ILE A 175 -2.46 17.30 -11.48
N GLY A 176 -3.72 17.66 -11.24
CA GLY A 176 -4.09 18.68 -10.26
C GLY A 176 -3.90 18.20 -8.82
N GLU A 177 -4.60 18.85 -7.90
CA GLU A 177 -4.55 18.51 -6.47
C GLU A 177 -4.99 17.06 -6.20
N PHE A 178 -4.27 16.40 -5.30
CA PHE A 178 -4.65 15.10 -4.78
C PHE A 178 -5.71 15.24 -3.69
N PRO A 179 -6.75 14.40 -3.69
CA PRO A 179 -7.81 14.49 -2.70
C PRO A 179 -7.34 14.19 -1.28
N ARG A 180 -6.29 13.36 -1.11
CA ARG A 180 -5.67 13.01 0.18
C ARG A 180 -4.33 12.30 -0.02
N SER A 181 -3.61 12.02 1.07
CA SER A 181 -2.43 11.15 1.04
C SER A 181 -2.78 9.72 0.63
N GLY A 182 -1.82 9.03 0.02
CA GLY A 182 -1.96 7.64 -0.41
C GLY A 182 -1.15 7.33 -1.67
N PHE A 183 -1.46 6.16 -2.26
CA PHE A 183 -0.86 5.70 -3.50
C PHE A 183 -1.75 6.07 -4.69
N TYR A 184 -1.16 6.68 -5.71
CA TYR A 184 -1.81 7.04 -6.96
C TYR A 184 -1.04 6.43 -8.12
N ASP A 185 -1.59 5.39 -8.70
CA ASP A 185 -0.98 4.70 -9.82
C ASP A 185 -1.49 5.30 -11.12
N TRP A 186 -0.62 5.42 -12.11
CA TRP A 186 -0.97 6.06 -13.37
C TRP A 186 -0.46 5.27 -14.56
N THR A 187 -1.16 5.43 -15.68
CA THR A 187 -0.76 4.92 -16.98
C THR A 187 -1.20 5.88 -18.08
N LEU A 188 -0.36 6.09 -19.09
CA LEU A 188 -0.79 6.62 -20.37
C LEU A 188 -1.75 5.61 -21.00
N SER A 189 -2.77 6.10 -21.67
CA SER A 189 -3.73 5.31 -22.42
C SER A 189 -4.01 6.01 -23.74
N GLY A 190 -4.22 5.23 -24.80
CA GLY A 190 -4.63 5.76 -26.08
C GLY A 190 -4.87 4.64 -27.07
N VAL A 191 -6.01 4.72 -27.76
CA VAL A 191 -6.42 3.76 -28.77
C VAL A 191 -6.59 4.44 -30.11
N ASP A 192 -6.20 3.76 -31.19
CA ASP A 192 -6.42 4.25 -32.54
C ASP A 192 -7.87 4.02 -33.01
N SER A 193 -8.18 4.36 -34.27
CA SER A 193 -9.51 4.15 -34.84
C SER A 193 -9.90 2.66 -34.99
N THR A 194 -8.93 1.75 -34.91
CA THR A 194 -9.15 0.30 -34.97
C THR A 194 -9.24 -0.34 -33.58
N GLY A 195 -9.09 0.45 -32.52
CA GLY A 195 -9.10 -0.02 -31.13
C GLY A 195 -7.75 -0.55 -30.63
N ASN A 196 -6.70 -0.45 -31.45
CA ASN A 196 -5.35 -0.90 -31.06
C ASN A 196 -4.66 0.17 -30.21
N SER A 197 -3.81 -0.28 -29.27
CA SER A 197 -3.03 0.61 -28.42
C SER A 197 -2.04 1.42 -29.25
N ILE A 198 -2.08 2.75 -29.10
CA ILE A 198 -1.09 3.65 -29.71
C ILE A 198 0.27 3.51 -29.00
N LEU A 199 0.28 3.03 -27.75
CA LEU A 199 1.43 3.17 -26.85
C LEU A 199 2.62 2.29 -27.24
N GLU A 200 2.35 1.04 -27.64
CA GLU A 200 3.39 0.01 -27.83
C GLU A 200 4.37 0.38 -28.95
N THR A 201 3.90 1.17 -29.92
CA THR A 201 4.68 1.68 -31.05
C THR A 201 5.65 2.77 -30.63
N TYR A 202 5.25 3.70 -29.77
CA TYR A 202 5.99 4.95 -29.51
C TYR A 202 6.64 5.02 -28.13
N PHE A 203 6.15 4.27 -27.15
CA PHE A 203 6.56 4.40 -25.75
C PHE A 203 7.17 3.11 -25.23
N ASP A 204 8.23 3.24 -24.44
CA ASP A 204 8.68 2.14 -23.61
C ASP A 204 7.64 1.89 -22.51
N HIS A 205 7.19 0.65 -22.40
CA HIS A 205 6.25 0.20 -21.37
C HIS A 205 6.65 0.50 -19.93
N ARG A 206 7.95 0.68 -19.67
CA ARG A 206 8.47 1.15 -18.38
C ARG A 206 8.21 2.61 -18.11
N ARG A 207 8.02 3.42 -19.16
CA ARG A 207 7.97 4.89 -19.06
C ARG A 207 6.55 5.44 -19.10
N TYR A 208 5.57 4.67 -19.58
CA TYR A 208 4.18 5.13 -19.68
C TYR A 208 3.32 4.81 -18.46
N ARG A 209 3.88 4.31 -17.37
CA ARG A 209 3.16 4.00 -16.13
C ARG A 209 4.03 4.25 -14.92
N GLY A 210 3.42 4.47 -13.76
CA GLY A 210 4.15 4.67 -12.52
C GLY A 210 3.24 4.82 -11.32
N ARG A 211 3.84 5.15 -10.19
CA ARG A 211 3.19 5.38 -8.89
C ARG A 211 3.61 6.74 -8.36
N ILE A 212 2.64 7.50 -7.86
CA ILE A 212 2.86 8.71 -7.09
C ILE A 212 2.48 8.39 -5.64
N ILE A 213 3.44 8.50 -4.73
CA ILE A 213 3.20 8.41 -3.29
C ILE A 213 2.95 9.83 -2.80
N VAL A 214 1.70 10.11 -2.47
CA VAL A 214 1.28 11.41 -1.97
C VAL A 214 1.32 11.36 -0.45
N GLN A 215 2.22 12.13 0.13
CA GLN A 215 2.34 12.30 1.56
C GLN A 215 1.38 13.38 2.07
N PRO A 216 1.08 13.45 3.38
CA PRO A 216 0.32 14.55 3.97
C PRO A 216 0.95 15.91 3.65
N SER A 217 0.13 16.97 3.58
CA SER A 217 0.64 18.34 3.47
C SER A 217 1.51 18.71 4.67
N GLY A 218 2.57 19.49 4.42
CA GLY A 218 3.48 19.96 5.48
C GLY A 218 4.40 18.88 6.06
N ILE A 219 4.52 17.72 5.41
CA ILE A 219 5.35 16.59 5.90
C ILE A 219 6.85 16.86 5.76
N ARG A 220 7.25 17.72 4.81
CA ARG A 220 8.67 18.02 4.56
C ARG A 220 9.28 18.88 5.67
N GLU A 221 8.41 19.60 6.37
CA GLU A 221 8.69 20.42 7.53
C GLU A 221 8.61 19.62 8.84
N ASP A 222 8.11 18.39 8.79
CA ASP A 222 8.03 17.55 9.98
C ASP A 222 9.39 16.95 10.36
N PHE A 223 9.66 16.96 11.67
CA PHE A 223 10.83 16.32 12.26
C PHE A 223 10.38 15.29 13.29
N PHE A 224 10.60 14.02 12.95
CA PHE A 224 10.14 12.88 13.72
C PHE A 224 11.25 12.33 14.62
N MET A 225 10.86 11.89 15.81
CA MET A 225 11.72 11.11 16.71
C MET A 225 10.99 9.85 17.15
N GLU A 226 11.74 8.77 17.36
CA GLU A 226 11.25 7.57 18.01
C GLU A 226 11.48 7.67 19.53
N ALA A 227 10.47 7.26 20.30
CA ALA A 227 10.52 7.13 21.74
C ALA A 227 10.12 5.71 22.14
N PRO A 228 11.08 4.82 22.43
CA PRO A 228 10.81 3.52 23.03
C PRO A 228 10.24 3.74 24.43
N VAL A 229 8.92 3.58 24.60
CA VAL A 229 8.23 4.01 25.84
C VAL A 229 8.84 3.34 27.07
N GLU A 230 9.18 2.06 26.96
CA GLU A 230 9.74 1.26 28.05
C GLU A 230 11.17 1.64 28.44
N GLN A 231 11.90 2.34 27.57
CA GLN A 231 13.29 2.74 27.82
C GLN A 231 13.39 4.21 28.23
N VAL A 232 12.43 5.05 27.84
CA VAL A 232 12.43 6.46 28.21
C VAL A 232 12.21 6.59 29.71
N GLY A 233 13.25 7.05 30.41
CA GLY A 233 13.26 7.16 31.87
C GLY A 233 13.42 5.82 32.59
N ALA A 234 13.80 4.75 31.89
CA ALA A 234 14.14 3.48 32.52
C ALA A 234 15.41 3.59 33.36
N ALA A 235 15.45 2.86 34.47
CA ALA A 235 16.64 2.69 35.31
C ALA A 235 17.19 1.28 35.14
N TRP A 236 18.50 1.19 34.98
CA TRP A 236 19.22 -0.06 34.81
C TRP A 236 20.27 -0.20 35.91
N ASN A 237 20.45 -1.42 36.39
CA ASN A 237 21.54 -1.73 37.28
C ASN A 237 22.86 -1.73 36.49
N ASP A 238 23.75 -0.77 36.77
CA ASP A 238 25.01 -0.62 36.04
C ASP A 238 25.94 -1.86 36.12
N SER A 239 25.80 -2.67 37.17
CA SER A 239 26.67 -3.83 37.39
C SER A 239 26.15 -5.12 36.74
N THR A 240 24.83 -5.31 36.68
CA THR A 240 24.21 -6.54 36.14
C THR A 240 23.57 -6.33 34.77
N GLY A 241 23.34 -5.08 34.36
CA GLY A 241 22.57 -4.73 33.17
C GLY A 241 21.08 -5.07 33.30
N GLN A 242 20.58 -5.41 34.50
CA GLN A 242 19.18 -5.72 34.71
C GLN A 242 18.34 -4.45 34.80
N LEU A 243 17.13 -4.49 34.24
CA LEU A 243 16.16 -3.40 34.34
C LEU A 243 15.65 -3.31 35.78
N GLU A 244 15.84 -2.16 36.42
CA GLU A 244 15.34 -1.87 37.78
C GLU A 244 13.98 -1.18 37.73
N GLU A 245 13.82 -0.23 36.81
CA GLU A 245 12.58 0.52 36.60
C GLU A 245 12.32 0.67 35.10
N ARG A 246 11.09 0.38 34.67
CA ARG A 246 10.67 0.51 33.27
C ARG A 246 10.17 1.94 33.01
N GLY A 247 10.44 2.46 31.82
CA GLY A 247 9.80 3.67 31.33
C GLY A 247 8.27 3.51 31.23
N THR A 248 7.56 4.63 31.27
CA THR A 248 6.09 4.68 31.21
C THR A 248 5.63 5.79 30.27
N PHE A 249 4.33 5.86 29.98
CA PHE A 249 3.78 7.00 29.26
C PHE A 249 4.04 8.34 29.98
N ASP A 250 4.07 8.34 31.32
CA ASP A 250 4.39 9.53 32.10
C ASP A 250 5.88 9.92 32.00
N SER A 251 6.77 8.94 31.85
CA SER A 251 8.19 9.20 31.58
C SER A 251 8.38 9.91 30.23
N VAL A 252 7.65 9.47 29.19
CA VAL A 252 7.66 10.13 27.87
C VAL A 252 7.02 11.52 27.95
N LEU A 253 5.93 11.67 28.72
CA LEU A 253 5.26 12.95 28.95
C LEU A 253 6.23 14.01 29.48
N GLY A 254 7.11 13.63 30.41
CA GLY A 254 8.15 14.50 30.96
C GLY A 254 9.17 15.02 29.93
N LEU A 255 9.34 14.32 28.81
CA LEU A 255 10.31 14.63 27.77
C LEU A 255 9.75 15.62 26.72
N LEU A 256 8.42 15.72 26.59
CA LEU A 256 7.77 16.53 25.54
C LEU A 256 8.19 18.01 25.51
N PRO A 257 8.37 18.72 26.64
CA PRO A 257 8.81 20.11 26.60
C PRO A 257 10.19 20.28 25.95
N GLU A 258 11.12 19.36 26.23
CA GLU A 258 12.46 19.38 25.63
C GLU A 258 12.39 19.05 24.13
N LEU A 259 11.61 18.03 23.75
CA LEU A 259 11.42 17.69 22.34
C LEU A 259 10.85 18.88 21.55
N LYS A 260 9.90 19.61 22.16
CA LYS A 260 9.34 20.80 21.54
C LYS A 260 10.40 21.90 21.34
N LEU A 261 11.24 22.14 22.34
CA LEU A 261 12.36 23.09 22.23
C LEU A 261 13.36 22.70 21.14
N ARG A 262 13.54 21.40 20.91
CA ARG A 262 14.38 20.83 19.84
C ARG A 262 13.72 20.87 18.46
N GLY A 263 12.49 21.36 18.35
CA GLY A 263 11.77 21.46 17.08
C GLY A 263 11.16 20.14 16.59
N ILE A 264 11.05 19.12 17.44
CA ILE A 264 10.37 17.87 17.09
C ILE A 264 8.89 18.16 16.86
N THR A 265 8.36 17.68 15.73
CA THR A 265 6.95 17.86 15.34
C THR A 265 6.15 16.57 15.36
N GLY A 266 6.81 15.42 15.48
CA GLY A 266 6.13 14.13 15.65
C GLY A 266 6.96 13.13 16.46
N LEU A 267 6.27 12.25 17.17
CA LEU A 267 6.88 11.26 18.05
C LEU A 267 6.25 9.90 17.81
N TYR A 268 7.08 8.93 17.41
CA TYR A 268 6.72 7.53 17.28
C TYR A 268 6.90 6.81 18.61
N LEU A 269 5.78 6.32 19.16
CA LEU A 269 5.72 5.67 20.47
C LEU A 269 5.89 4.15 20.30
N MET A 270 7.13 3.70 20.19
CA MET A 270 7.43 2.27 20.06
C MET A 270 7.09 1.52 21.36
N GLY A 271 6.40 0.38 21.22
CA GLY A 271 5.97 -0.44 22.36
C GLY A 271 4.74 0.08 23.10
N ALA A 272 3.98 1.00 22.51
CA ALA A 272 2.81 1.58 23.17
C ALA A 272 1.58 0.63 23.26
N LEU A 273 1.57 -0.48 22.52
CA LEU A 273 0.45 -1.42 22.43
C LEU A 273 0.55 -2.55 23.47
N GLU A 274 -0.59 -3.13 23.85
CA GLU A 274 -0.67 -4.15 24.91
C GLU A 274 0.19 -5.39 24.61
N HIS A 275 0.98 -5.82 25.61
CA HIS A 275 1.79 -7.03 25.60
C HIS A 275 1.13 -8.17 26.39
N SER A 276 1.60 -9.41 26.16
CA SER A 276 1.11 -10.57 26.90
C SER A 276 1.57 -10.52 28.36
N ILE A 277 0.64 -10.40 29.30
CA ILE A 277 0.96 -10.41 30.73
C ILE A 277 1.58 -11.77 31.12
N GLY A 278 2.78 -11.76 31.73
CA GLY A 278 3.39 -12.94 32.35
C GLY A 278 4.63 -13.52 31.66
N GLN A 279 5.17 -12.87 30.62
CA GLN A 279 6.51 -13.18 30.08
C GLN A 279 7.48 -12.08 30.51
N GLU A 280 8.55 -12.45 31.21
CA GLU A 280 9.53 -11.51 31.79
C GLU A 280 10.34 -10.73 30.73
N ASP A 281 10.28 -11.17 29.47
CA ASP A 281 11.10 -10.65 28.37
C ASP A 281 10.27 -10.42 27.09
N ASN A 282 9.15 -9.72 27.24
CA ASN A 282 8.36 -9.31 26.08
C ASN A 282 9.12 -8.26 25.27
N SER A 283 9.52 -8.64 24.07
CA SER A 283 9.94 -7.67 23.07
C SER A 283 8.85 -6.61 22.87
N PRO A 284 9.19 -5.32 22.68
CA PRO A 284 8.24 -4.26 22.29
C PRO A 284 7.45 -4.56 21.01
N MET A 285 7.88 -5.57 20.25
CA MET A 285 7.25 -6.05 19.02
C MET A 285 6.24 -7.19 19.27
N SER A 286 6.19 -7.74 20.48
CA SER A 286 5.32 -8.86 20.87
C SER A 286 3.94 -8.38 21.32
N VAL A 287 3.21 -7.74 20.40
CA VAL A 287 1.88 -7.17 20.67
C VAL A 287 0.82 -8.26 20.84
N ALA A 288 0.14 -8.26 21.98
CA ALA A 288 -1.00 -9.13 22.29
C ALA A 288 -2.34 -8.55 21.81
N ASP A 289 -2.53 -7.23 21.95
CA ASP A 289 -3.75 -6.55 21.50
C ASP A 289 -3.42 -5.19 20.87
N ARG A 290 -3.67 -5.07 19.56
CA ARG A 290 -3.41 -3.82 18.79
C ARG A 290 -4.45 -2.74 19.04
N ALA A 291 -5.59 -3.06 19.66
CA ALA A 291 -6.66 -2.11 19.94
C ALA A 291 -6.48 -1.39 21.28
N ARG A 292 -5.46 -1.75 22.07
CA ARG A 292 -5.29 -1.28 23.43
C ARG A 292 -3.85 -0.81 23.69
N PRO A 293 -3.68 0.32 24.41
CA PRO A 293 -2.38 0.71 24.89
C PRO A 293 -1.98 -0.15 26.09
N ASP A 294 -0.66 -0.33 26.27
CA ASP A 294 -0.10 -1.22 27.27
C ASP A 294 -0.49 -0.85 28.71
N SER A 295 -1.16 -1.79 29.38
CA SER A 295 -1.56 -1.70 30.77
C SER A 295 -0.40 -1.53 31.75
N LEU A 296 0.78 -2.08 31.47
CA LEU A 296 1.98 -1.97 32.31
C LEU A 296 2.65 -0.59 32.22
N LEU A 297 2.43 0.15 31.12
CA LEU A 297 3.07 1.45 30.88
C LEU A 297 2.20 2.64 31.32
N GLY A 298 1.10 2.38 32.04
CA GLY A 298 0.13 3.38 32.48
C GLY A 298 -1.25 3.24 31.84
N GLY A 299 -1.41 2.27 30.92
CA GLY A 299 -2.69 1.89 30.32
C GLY A 299 -3.40 3.00 29.56
N PRO A 300 -4.72 2.84 29.31
CA PRO A 300 -5.51 3.80 28.54
C PRO A 300 -5.49 5.23 29.07
N SER A 301 -5.44 5.42 30.38
CA SER A 301 -5.39 6.75 31.01
C SER A 301 -4.05 7.45 30.76
N GLY A 302 -2.93 6.77 31.01
CA GLY A 302 -1.59 7.35 30.80
C GLY A 302 -1.37 7.67 29.33
N PHE A 303 -1.75 6.75 28.43
CA PHE A 303 -1.67 6.94 27.00
C PHE A 303 -2.50 8.13 26.50
N SER A 304 -3.76 8.23 26.95
CA SER A 304 -4.65 9.34 26.58
C SER A 304 -4.12 10.70 27.05
N HIS A 305 -3.55 10.74 28.26
CA HIS A 305 -2.91 11.95 28.79
C HIS A 305 -1.70 12.37 27.95
N LEU A 306 -0.80 11.44 27.65
CA LEU A 306 0.35 11.67 26.77
C LEU A 306 -0.07 12.22 25.40
N VAL A 307 -1.00 11.55 24.72
CA VAL A 307 -1.50 11.97 23.40
C VAL A 307 -2.13 13.37 23.44
N THR A 308 -2.87 13.68 24.50
CA THR A 308 -3.49 15.00 24.69
C THR A 308 -2.42 16.08 24.81
N GLU A 309 -1.38 15.84 25.61
CA GLU A 309 -0.31 16.80 25.83
C GLU A 309 0.58 16.98 24.59
N MET A 310 0.89 15.90 23.87
CA MET A 310 1.57 15.96 22.58
C MET A 310 0.83 16.88 21.61
N ARG A 311 -0.49 16.68 21.47
CA ARG A 311 -1.33 17.54 20.62
C ARG A 311 -1.33 18.99 21.09
N ARG A 312 -1.39 19.24 22.41
CA ARG A 312 -1.31 20.59 22.99
C ARG A 312 -0.01 21.31 22.63
N LEU A 313 1.10 20.58 22.57
CA LEU A 313 2.42 21.09 22.18
C LEU A 313 2.63 21.12 20.65
N GLY A 314 1.66 20.64 19.86
CA GLY A 314 1.78 20.52 18.41
C GLY A 314 2.74 19.42 17.96
N ILE A 315 2.91 18.37 18.77
CA ILE A 315 3.65 17.14 18.44
C ILE A 315 2.63 16.08 17.99
N LYS A 316 2.84 15.52 16.80
CA LYS A 316 1.99 14.49 16.19
C LYS A 316 2.31 13.11 16.80
N PRO A 317 1.34 12.42 17.43
CA PRO A 317 1.55 11.05 17.90
C PRO A 317 1.50 10.05 16.73
N ILE A 318 2.48 9.15 16.70
CA ILE A 318 2.56 8.00 15.80
C ILE A 318 2.67 6.75 16.68
N ILE A 319 1.88 5.71 16.39
CA ILE A 319 1.75 4.49 17.20
C ILE A 319 2.01 3.29 16.29
#